data_AF-A0A967GRS9-F1
#
_entry.id   AF-A0A967GRS9-F1
#
_cell.length_a   1.000
_cell.length_b   1.000
_cell.length_c   1.000
_cell.angle_alpha   90.00
_cell.angle_beta   90.00
_cell.angle_gamma   90.00
#
_symmetry.space_group_name_H-M   'P 1'
#
loop_
_entity.id
_entity.type
_entity.pdbx_description
1 polymer ?
#
loop_
_entity_poly.entity_id
_entity_poly.type
_entity_poly.pdbx_seq_one_letter_code
_entity_poly.pdbx_strand_id
1 'polypeptide(L)'
;KRKADGLGEELKKLEERKKAQKKTLDKARVTLARAIRNRWPALENKHSPGAVALLSDESLSAQFVEAVENHPGFGEWGKLRKERKRLEEEELELSRKYATHRRFLRAFENVALATNLEAEAREGYRRLLEAEKGGFWR
;
A
#
# COMPACT_ATOMS: atom_id res chain seq x y z
N LYS A 1 -15.49 16.99 -5.11
CA LYS A 1 -14.36 16.48 -5.93
C LYS A 1 -13.00 16.82 -5.33
N ARG A 2 -12.59 18.10 -5.24
CA ARG A 2 -11.25 18.55 -4.77
C ARG A 2 -10.61 17.81 -3.59
N LYS A 3 -11.35 17.48 -2.52
CA LYS A 3 -10.78 16.83 -1.32
C LYS A 3 -10.45 15.34 -1.52
N ALA A 4 -11.29 14.60 -2.24
CA ALA A 4 -11.01 13.19 -2.56
C ALA A 4 -9.86 13.08 -3.57
N ASP A 5 -9.82 13.99 -4.55
CA ASP A 5 -8.73 14.06 -5.53
C ASP A 5 -7.39 14.40 -4.84
N GLY A 6 -7.39 15.34 -3.90
CA GLY A 6 -6.21 15.66 -3.07
C GLY A 6 -5.69 14.47 -2.26
N LEU A 7 -6.58 13.73 -1.59
CA LEU A 7 -6.21 12.51 -0.87
C LEU A 7 -5.68 11.40 -1.81
N GLY A 8 -6.20 11.33 -3.04
CA GLY A 8 -5.69 10.42 -4.06
C GLY A 8 -4.25 10.75 -4.49
N GLU A 9 -3.94 12.04 -4.66
CA GLU A 9 -2.58 12.49 -4.96
C GLU A 9 -1.61 12.30 -3.79
N GLU A 10 -2.07 12.50 -2.54
CA GLU A 10 -1.28 12.18 -1.34
C GLU A 10 -0.93 10.69 -1.25
N LEU A 11 -1.90 9.80 -1.55
CA LEU A 11 -1.66 8.35 -1.61
C LEU A 11 -0.61 7.98 -2.67
N LYS A 12 -0.68 8.58 -3.87
CA LYS A 12 0.33 8.35 -4.92
C LYS A 12 1.72 8.81 -4.48
N LYS A 13 1.83 9.99 -3.88
CA LYS A 13 3.11 10.50 -3.35
C LYS A 13 3.68 9.60 -2.27
N LEU A 14 2.82 9.08 -1.39
CA LEU A 14 3.22 8.15 -0.35
C LEU A 14 3.70 6.81 -0.93
N GLU A 15 3.05 6.32 -1.98
CA GLU A 15 3.47 5.11 -2.68
C GLU A 15 4.89 5.26 -3.27
N GLU A 16 5.18 6.40 -3.89
CA GLU A 16 6.52 6.70 -4.41
C GLU A 16 7.58 6.80 -3.29
N ARG A 17 7.24 7.43 -2.16
CA ARG A 17 8.09 7.42 -0.96
C ARG A 17 8.34 5.99 -0.47
N LYS A 18 7.31 5.14 -0.41
CA LYS A 18 7.42 3.73 -0.02
C LYS A 18 8.28 2.92 -0.99
N LYS A 19 8.22 3.20 -2.30
CA LYS A 19 9.07 2.55 -3.31
C LYS A 19 10.53 2.93 -3.12
N ALA A 20 10.82 4.22 -2.95
CA ALA A 20 12.18 4.70 -2.69
C ALA A 20 12.74 4.11 -1.39
N GLN A 21 11.94 4.15 -0.32
CA GLN A 21 12.33 3.64 0.99
C GLN A 21 12.53 2.11 1.00
N LYS A 22 11.72 1.35 0.24
CA LYS A 22 11.94 -0.08 0.01
C LYS A 22 13.29 -0.35 -0.65
N LYS A 23 13.65 0.40 -1.70
CA LYS A 23 14.96 0.25 -2.37
C LYS A 23 16.11 0.46 -1.40
N THR A 24 16.02 1.47 -0.53
CA THR A 24 17.04 1.74 0.49
C THR A 24 17.14 0.63 1.53
N LEU A 25 15.99 0.13 2.01
CA LEU A 25 15.93 -0.98 2.97
C LEU A 25 16.49 -2.28 2.38
N ASP A 26 16.15 -2.60 1.13
CA ASP A 26 16.66 -3.78 0.42
C ASP A 26 18.19 -3.69 0.23
N LYS A 27 18.71 -2.52 -0.15
CA LYS A 27 20.17 -2.28 -0.24
C LYS A 27 20.86 -2.52 1.10
N ALA A 28 20.36 -1.93 2.19
CA ALA A 28 20.93 -2.13 3.53
C ALA A 28 20.91 -3.60 3.94
N ARG A 29 19.80 -4.30 3.68
CA ARG A 29 19.66 -5.74 3.94
C ARG A 29 20.68 -6.58 3.16
N VAL A 30 20.87 -6.29 1.87
CA VAL A 30 21.82 -7.02 1.02
C VAL A 30 23.25 -6.82 1.50
N THR A 31 23.65 -5.59 1.84
CA THR A 31 24.98 -5.28 2.38
C THR A 31 25.24 -6.03 3.68
N LEU A 32 24.30 -5.96 4.64
CA LEU A 32 24.39 -6.71 5.90
C LEU A 32 24.48 -8.21 5.65
N ALA A 33 23.59 -8.77 4.83
CA ALA A 33 23.57 -10.20 4.53
C ALA A 33 24.85 -10.67 3.83
N ARG A 34 25.51 -9.81 3.04
CA ARG A 34 26.80 -10.12 2.43
C ARG A 34 27.92 -10.14 3.47
N ALA A 35 27.98 -9.14 4.35
CA ALA A 35 28.97 -9.11 5.42
C ALA A 35 28.87 -10.34 6.34
N ILE A 36 27.64 -10.72 6.71
CA ILE A 36 27.38 -11.90 7.53
C ILE A 36 27.75 -13.20 6.80
N ARG A 37 27.39 -13.36 5.52
CA ARG A 37 27.77 -14.55 4.74
C ARG A 37 29.28 -14.66 4.50
N ASN A 38 30.00 -13.55 4.40
CA ASN A 38 31.46 -13.59 4.31
C ASN A 38 32.09 -14.15 5.59
N ARG A 39 31.50 -13.87 6.76
CA ARG A 39 31.96 -14.40 8.05
C ARG A 39 31.49 -15.83 8.29
N TRP A 40 30.29 -16.19 7.83
CA TRP A 40 29.74 -17.55 7.90
C TRP A 40 29.27 -18.03 6.52
N PRO A 41 30.18 -18.57 5.69
CA PRO A 41 29.84 -19.05 4.34
C PRO A 41 28.80 -20.17 4.33
N ALA A 42 28.76 -20.97 5.39
CA ALA A 42 27.78 -22.05 5.57
C ALA A 42 26.32 -21.56 5.48
N LEU A 43 26.05 -20.27 5.77
CA LEU A 43 24.71 -19.67 5.66
C LEU A 43 24.24 -19.46 4.22
N GLU A 44 25.09 -19.65 3.22
CA GLU A 44 24.68 -19.62 1.81
C GLU A 44 23.69 -20.75 1.49
N ASN A 45 23.88 -21.92 2.12
CA ASN A 45 22.92 -23.01 2.13
C ASN A 45 22.33 -23.18 3.55
N LYS A 46 21.05 -22.83 3.71
CA LYS A 46 20.32 -22.91 4.97
C LYS A 46 20.25 -24.32 5.58
N HIS A 47 20.43 -25.35 4.76
CA HIS A 47 20.40 -26.76 5.17
C HIS A 47 21.80 -27.36 5.30
N SER A 48 22.86 -26.54 5.18
CA SER A 48 24.21 -27.04 5.41
C SER A 48 24.38 -27.43 6.89
N PRO A 49 25.19 -28.45 7.20
CA PRO A 49 25.50 -28.81 8.58
C PRO A 49 26.03 -27.62 9.40
N GLY A 50 26.80 -26.72 8.77
CA GLY A 50 27.29 -25.49 9.42
C GLY A 50 26.19 -24.45 9.72
N ALA A 51 25.18 -24.32 8.85
CA ALA A 51 24.02 -23.46 9.12
C ALA A 51 23.13 -24.05 10.22
N VAL A 52 22.97 -25.37 10.27
CA VAL A 52 22.25 -26.06 11.35
C VAL A 52 23.01 -25.95 12.67
N ALA A 53 24.34 -26.08 12.66
CA ALA A 53 25.18 -25.90 13.84
C ALA A 53 25.06 -24.47 14.40
N LEU A 54 25.02 -23.45 13.55
CA LEU A 54 24.76 -22.06 13.94
C LEU A 54 23.44 -21.84 14.69
N LEU A 55 22.42 -22.66 14.41
CA LEU A 55 21.12 -22.60 15.08
C LEU A 55 21.03 -23.51 16.31
N SER A 56 21.82 -24.57 16.35
CA SER A 56 21.72 -25.64 17.36
C SER A 56 22.75 -25.49 18.47
N ASP A 57 23.89 -24.87 18.20
CA ASP A 57 24.95 -24.57 19.18
C ASP A 57 24.71 -23.17 19.76
N GLU A 58 24.50 -23.11 21.07
CA GLU A 58 24.19 -21.88 21.80
C GLU A 58 25.35 -20.87 21.77
N SER A 59 26.60 -21.33 21.78
CA SER A 59 27.79 -20.48 21.68
C SER A 59 27.92 -19.87 20.28
N LEU A 60 27.73 -20.68 19.23
CA LEU A 60 27.79 -20.17 17.85
C LEU A 60 26.61 -19.23 17.54
N SER A 61 25.43 -19.54 18.08
CA SER A 61 24.25 -18.70 17.98
C SER A 61 24.48 -17.33 18.65
N ALA A 62 25.04 -17.32 19.87
CA ALA A 62 25.38 -16.08 20.57
C ALA A 62 26.39 -15.22 19.79
N GLN A 63 27.46 -15.84 19.27
CA GLN A 63 28.46 -15.15 18.45
C GLN A 63 27.87 -14.57 17.16
N PHE A 64 26.91 -15.28 16.56
CA PHE A 64 26.20 -14.81 15.39
C PHE A 64 25.34 -13.59 15.70
N VAL A 65 24.53 -13.66 16.76
CA VAL A 65 23.67 -12.55 17.19
C VAL A 65 24.52 -11.31 17.49
N GLU A 66 25.58 -11.47 18.28
CA GLU A 66 26.49 -10.38 18.62
C GLU A 66 27.11 -9.74 17.37
N ALA A 67 27.52 -10.54 16.39
CA ALA A 67 28.09 -10.03 15.15
C ALA A 67 27.07 -9.27 14.29
N VAL A 68 25.80 -9.70 14.29
CA VAL A 68 24.72 -8.99 13.60
C VAL A 68 24.42 -7.68 14.32
N GLU A 69 24.29 -7.70 15.64
CA GLU A 69 23.93 -6.53 16.44
C GLU A 69 25.02 -5.45 16.42
N ASN A 70 26.29 -5.85 16.49
CA ASN A 70 27.44 -4.94 16.44
C ASN A 70 27.74 -4.43 15.02
N HIS A 71 27.07 -4.96 13.98
CA HIS A 71 27.32 -4.52 12.62
C HIS A 71 26.81 -3.08 12.41
N PRO A 72 27.61 -2.13 11.87
CA PRO A 72 27.21 -0.73 11.70
C PRO A 72 25.90 -0.56 10.92
N GLY A 73 25.69 -1.39 9.89
CA GLY A 73 24.47 -1.40 9.08
C GLY A 73 23.22 -1.97 9.75
N PHE A 74 23.34 -2.66 10.89
CA PHE A 74 22.17 -3.23 11.59
C PHE A 74 21.34 -2.14 12.29
N GLY A 75 22.01 -1.16 12.92
CA GLY A 75 21.35 0.00 13.49
C GLY A 75 20.59 0.83 12.44
N GLU A 76 21.20 1.05 11.28
CA GLU A 76 20.57 1.73 10.14
C GLU A 76 19.38 0.94 9.59
N TRP A 77 19.53 -0.37 9.42
CA TRP A 77 18.44 -1.25 8.98
C TRP A 77 17.26 -1.21 9.96
N GLY A 78 17.53 -1.20 11.27
CA GLY A 78 16.50 -1.04 12.30
C GLY A 78 15.74 0.28 12.19
N LYS A 79 16.43 1.40 11.94
CA LYS A 79 15.80 2.71 11.69
C LYS A 79 14.93 2.68 10.43
N LEU A 80 15.45 2.14 9.33
CA LEU A 80 14.71 2.01 8.06
C LEU A 80 13.47 1.13 8.23
N ARG A 81 13.54 0.06 9.03
CA ARG A 81 12.40 -0.82 9.33
C ARG A 81 11.32 -0.09 10.15
N LYS A 82 11.70 0.73 11.13
CA LYS A 82 10.75 1.56 11.88
C LYS A 82 10.08 2.59 10.97
N GLU A 83 10.84 3.23 10.10
CA GLU A 83 10.29 4.17 9.10
C GLU A 83 9.33 3.46 8.13
N ARG A 84 9.61 2.21 7.76
CA ARG A 84 8.71 1.41 6.91
C ARG A 84 7.33 1.29 7.55
N LYS A 85 7.30 0.92 8.83
CA LYS A 85 6.05 0.75 9.58
C LYS A 85 5.26 2.05 9.66
N ARG A 86 5.93 3.18 9.90
CA ARG A 86 5.29 4.50 9.91
C ARG A 86 4.63 4.84 8.58
N LEU A 87 5.29 4.57 7.46
CA LEU A 87 4.71 4.79 6.13
C LEU A 87 3.51 3.87 5.84
N GLU A 88 3.50 2.65 6.39
CA GLU A 88 2.36 1.73 6.28
C GLU A 88 1.17 2.19 7.12
N GLU A 89 1.41 2.73 8.32
CA GLU A 89 0.38 3.36 9.15
C GLU A 89 -0.20 4.62 8.49
N GLU A 90 0.65 5.48 7.91
CA GLU A 90 0.24 6.68 7.17
C GLU A 90 -0.65 6.33 5.96
N GLU A 91 -0.29 5.27 5.22
CA GLU A 91 -1.06 4.79 4.07
C GLU A 91 -2.42 4.26 4.49
N LEU A 92 -2.49 3.51 5.59
CA LEU A 92 -3.74 2.99 6.12
C LEU A 92 -4.69 4.13 6.49
N GLU A 93 -4.19 5.15 7.18
CA GLU A 93 -4.99 6.31 7.59
C GLU A 93 -5.46 7.15 6.40
N LEU A 94 -4.59 7.42 5.42
CA LEU A 94 -4.98 8.12 4.20
C LEU A 94 -6.00 7.31 3.37
N SER A 95 -5.82 6.00 3.27
CA SER A 95 -6.74 5.10 2.57
C SER A 95 -8.12 5.09 3.21
N ARG A 96 -8.19 5.07 4.55
CA ARG A 96 -9.43 5.20 5.31
C ARG A 96 -10.14 6.52 4.99
N LYS A 97 -9.42 7.65 5.09
CA LYS A 97 -9.97 8.98 4.77
C LYS A 97 -10.47 9.06 3.33
N TYR A 98 -9.68 8.58 2.38
CA TYR A 98 -10.04 8.55 0.96
C TYR A 98 -11.29 7.72 0.70
N ALA A 99 -11.37 6.51 1.25
CA ALA A 99 -12.52 5.62 1.12
C ALA A 99 -13.80 6.27 1.68
N THR A 100 -13.73 6.89 2.86
CA THR A 100 -14.87 7.62 3.46
C THR A 100 -15.37 8.73 2.54
N HIS A 101 -14.48 9.55 1.99
CA HIS A 101 -14.88 10.64 1.08
C HIS A 101 -15.47 10.10 -0.23
N ARG A 102 -14.92 9.02 -0.80
CA ARG A 102 -15.51 8.39 -1.99
C ARG A 102 -16.88 7.80 -1.73
N ARG A 103 -17.10 7.14 -0.58
CA ARG A 103 -18.41 6.60 -0.20
C ARG A 103 -19.43 7.72 -0.07
N PHE A 104 -19.06 8.83 0.56
CA PHE A 104 -19.92 10.02 0.66
C PHE A 104 -20.29 10.58 -0.72
N LEU A 105 -19.31 10.77 -1.60
CA LEU A 105 -19.56 11.26 -2.96
C LEU A 105 -20.50 10.34 -3.74
N ARG A 106 -20.26 9.02 -3.69
CA ARG A 106 -21.14 8.03 -4.35
C ARG A 106 -22.56 8.07 -3.78
N ALA A 107 -22.71 8.14 -2.46
CA ALA A 107 -24.03 8.23 -1.84
C ALA A 107 -24.78 9.49 -2.30
N PHE A 108 -24.08 10.63 -2.36
CA PHE A 108 -24.65 11.89 -2.83
C PHE A 108 -25.01 11.84 -4.32
N GLU A 109 -24.12 11.31 -5.17
CA GLU A 109 -24.36 11.10 -6.60
C GLU A 109 -25.58 10.19 -6.81
N ASN A 110 -25.71 9.11 -6.04
CA ASN A 110 -26.86 8.22 -6.12
C ASN A 110 -28.17 8.92 -5.74
N VAL A 111 -28.18 9.76 -4.69
CA VAL A 111 -29.35 10.54 -4.30
C VAL A 111 -29.73 11.53 -5.41
N ALA A 112 -28.76 12.29 -5.92
CA ALA A 112 -28.99 13.27 -6.98
C ALA A 112 -29.48 12.60 -8.28
N LEU A 113 -28.92 11.45 -8.64
CA LEU A 113 -29.38 10.65 -9.78
C LEU A 113 -30.80 10.14 -9.56
N ALA A 114 -31.12 9.61 -8.38
CA ALA A 114 -32.47 9.12 -8.07
C ALA A 114 -33.52 10.23 -8.17
N THR A 115 -33.24 11.42 -7.64
CA THR A 115 -34.16 12.56 -7.75
C THR A 115 -34.32 13.06 -9.18
N ASN A 116 -33.23 13.07 -9.96
CA ASN A 116 -33.27 13.53 -11.34
C ASN A 116 -33.90 12.49 -12.28
N LEU A 117 -33.74 11.19 -11.98
CA LEU A 117 -34.31 10.11 -12.79
C LEU A 117 -35.84 10.24 -12.89
N GLU A 118 -36.51 10.63 -11.81
CA GLU A 118 -37.96 10.83 -11.85
C GLU A 118 -38.37 11.98 -12.77
N ALA A 119 -37.61 13.08 -12.76
CA ALA A 119 -37.87 14.22 -13.65
C ALA A 119 -37.60 13.85 -15.11
N GLU A 120 -36.49 13.16 -15.37
CA GLU A 120 -36.08 12.75 -16.71
C GLU A 120 -37.00 11.66 -17.29
N ALA A 121 -37.47 10.72 -16.46
CA ALA A 121 -38.49 9.74 -16.84
C ALA A 121 -39.84 10.41 -17.17
N ARG A 122 -40.25 11.43 -16.40
CA ARG A 122 -41.46 12.21 -16.71
C ARG A 122 -41.34 13.00 -18.01
N GLU A 123 -40.18 13.60 -18.28
CA GLU A 123 -39.93 14.27 -19.55
C GLU A 123 -39.91 13.30 -20.73
N GLY A 124 -39.27 12.15 -20.58
CA GLY A 124 -39.28 11.07 -21.57
C GLY A 124 -40.71 10.60 -21.88
N TYR A 125 -41.55 10.43 -20.85
CA TYR A 125 -42.94 10.06 -21.02
C TYR A 125 -43.76 11.15 -21.75
N ARG A 126 -43.54 12.44 -21.45
CA ARG A 126 -44.17 13.53 -22.21
C ARG A 126 -43.79 13.51 -23.68
N ARG A 127 -42.50 13.31 -23.99
CA ARG A 127 -42.02 13.23 -25.38
C ARG A 127 -42.66 12.06 -26.13
N LEU A 128 -42.85 10.91 -25.48
CA LEU A 128 -43.56 9.78 -26.06
C LEU A 128 -45.03 10.12 -26.36
N LEU A 129 -45.75 10.73 -25.42
CA LEU A 129 -47.14 11.16 -25.63
C LEU A 129 -47.28 12.21 -26.74
N GLU A 130 -46.33 13.14 -26.87
CA GLU A 130 -46.29 14.12 -27.95
C GLU A 130 -46.02 13.46 -29.31
N ALA A 131 -45.11 12.50 -29.37
CA ALA A 131 -44.84 11.72 -30.57
C ALA A 131 -46.04 10.86 -31.00
N GLU A 132 -46.75 10.23 -30.06
CA GLU A 132 -47.98 9.48 -30.33
C GLU A 132 -49.09 10.39 -30.85
N LYS A 133 -49.28 11.57 -30.24
CA LYS A 133 -50.28 12.56 -30.70
C LYS A 133 -49.95 13.12 -32.08
N GLY A 134 -48.67 13.26 -32.42
CA GLY A 134 -48.22 13.70 -33.76
C GLY A 134 -48.20 12.60 -34.82
N GLY A 135 -48.15 11.33 -34.41
CA GLY A 135 -48.14 10.16 -35.29
C GLY A 135 -49.53 9.57 -35.57
N PHE A 136 -50.54 9.84 -34.73
CA PHE A 136 -51.90 9.33 -34.91
C PHE A 136 -52.74 10.13 -35.94
N TRP A 137 -52.28 11.32 -36.33
CA TRP A 137 -52.94 12.20 -37.31
C TRP A 137 -52.15 12.36 -38.62
N ARG A 138 -51.37 11.35 -39.00
CA ARG A 138 -50.80 11.21 -40.35
C ARG A 138 -51.18 9.88 -40.98
#